data_AF-A3DG45-F1
#
_entry.id   AF-A3DG45-F1
#
_cell.length_a   1.000
_cell.length_b   1.000
_cell.length_c   1.000
_cell.angle_alpha   90.00
_cell.angle_beta   90.00
_cell.angle_gamma   90.00
#
_symmetry.space_group_name_H-M   'P 1'
#
loop_
_entity.id
_entity.type
_entity.pdbx_description
1 polymer ?
#
loop_
_entity_poly.entity_id
_entity_poly.type
_entity_poly.pdbx_seq_one_letter_code
_entity_poly.pdbx_strand_id
1 'polypeptide(L)'
;MIRLTKIKRYCQWCDDEFYVYKSQIRNNGGKFCSKSCRMSYRNKIDNPAWQSEVRLKISVNHADVSGKNNPMYGKKGSLAPSYIDGRSFISGDVWRRIALANKPKRCEVCGKEEEGTRLHIHHKDKNRNNNNLNNLQVVCARCHNNILHPRRRDSLGRFIEGVV
;
A
#
# COMPACT_ATOMS: atom_id res chain seq x y z
N MET A 1 -40.19 14.61 7.98
CA MET A 1 -39.25 13.46 8.07
C MET A 1 -39.57 12.47 6.95
N ILE A 2 -38.68 12.29 5.97
CA ILE A 2 -38.88 11.29 4.90
C ILE A 2 -38.69 9.91 5.54
N ARG A 3 -39.79 9.16 5.72
CA ARG A 3 -39.73 7.77 6.20
C ARG A 3 -38.93 6.96 5.17
N LEU A 4 -37.72 6.56 5.53
CA LEU A 4 -36.89 5.69 4.72
C LEU A 4 -37.55 4.31 4.64
N THR A 5 -38.32 4.10 3.58
CA THR A 5 -38.96 2.82 3.31
C THR A 5 -37.90 1.79 2.91
N LYS A 6 -37.83 0.71 3.68
CA LYS A 6 -37.02 -0.46 3.32
C LYS A 6 -37.83 -1.32 2.34
N ILE A 7 -37.16 -1.79 1.29
CA ILE A 7 -37.67 -2.71 0.27
C ILE A 7 -37.02 -4.07 0.50
N LYS A 8 -37.83 -5.13 0.40
CA LYS A 8 -37.38 -6.53 0.43
C LYS A 8 -36.70 -6.91 -0.89
N ARG A 9 -35.55 -7.58 -0.82
CA ARG A 9 -34.71 -8.02 -1.95
C ARG A 9 -34.11 -9.40 -1.65
N TYR A 10 -33.62 -10.07 -2.69
CA TYR A 10 -32.90 -11.34 -2.59
C TYR A 10 -31.44 -11.15 -3.03
N CYS A 11 -30.52 -11.76 -2.30
CA CYS A 11 -29.09 -11.64 -2.55
C CYS A 11 -28.71 -12.39 -3.82
N GLN A 12 -28.03 -11.75 -4.78
CA GLN A 12 -27.60 -12.40 -6.04
C GLN A 12 -26.49 -13.45 -5.88
N TRP A 13 -26.01 -13.70 -4.66
CA TRP A 13 -24.94 -14.68 -4.39
C TRP A 13 -25.41 -15.87 -3.56
N CYS A 14 -26.15 -15.62 -2.47
CA CYS A 14 -26.61 -16.66 -1.54
C CYS A 14 -28.13 -16.82 -1.52
N ASP A 15 -28.86 -16.06 -2.33
CA ASP A 15 -30.32 -16.07 -2.43
C ASP A 15 -31.10 -15.71 -1.16
N ASP A 16 -30.43 -15.40 -0.04
CA ASP A 16 -31.06 -14.96 1.19
C ASP A 16 -31.88 -13.67 1.02
N GLU A 17 -33.01 -13.62 1.71
CA GLU A 17 -33.86 -12.44 1.81
C GLU A 17 -33.20 -11.36 2.69
N PHE A 18 -33.25 -10.10 2.24
CA PHE A 18 -32.78 -8.95 3.02
C PHE A 18 -33.51 -7.65 2.67
N TYR A 19 -33.37 -6.65 3.54
CA TYR A 19 -34.06 -5.35 3.42
C TYR A 19 -33.08 -4.22 3.14
N VAL A 20 -33.41 -3.36 2.16
CA VAL A 20 -32.58 -2.23 1.75
C VAL A 20 -33.37 -0.95 1.56
N TYR A 21 -32.74 0.19 1.81
CA TYR A 21 -33.38 1.49 1.58
C TYR A 21 -33.54 1.79 0.09
N LYS A 22 -34.64 2.46 -0.30
CA LYS A 22 -34.85 2.95 -1.68
C LYS A 22 -33.67 3.76 -2.21
N SER A 23 -33.03 4.57 -1.37
CA SER A 23 -31.86 5.37 -1.74
C SER A 23 -30.65 4.52 -2.15
N GLN A 24 -30.43 3.37 -1.50
CA GLN A 24 -29.36 2.43 -1.85
C GLN A 24 -29.62 1.79 -3.21
N ILE A 25 -30.88 1.44 -3.50
CA ILE A 25 -31.27 0.88 -4.81
C ILE A 25 -31.04 1.90 -5.93
N ARG A 26 -31.40 3.19 -5.71
CA ARG A 26 -31.13 4.26 -6.70
C ARG A 26 -29.65 4.39 -7.05
N ASN A 27 -28.76 4.11 -6.11
CA ASN A 27 -27.30 4.10 -6.30
C ASN A 27 -26.76 2.72 -6.71
N ASN A 28 -27.59 1.90 -7.37
CA ASN A 28 -27.24 0.55 -7.86
C ASN A 28 -26.78 -0.43 -6.74
N GLY A 29 -27.13 -0.13 -5.49
CA GLY A 29 -26.92 -0.98 -4.33
C GLY A 29 -28.05 -2.00 -4.13
N GLY A 30 -28.00 -2.73 -3.02
CA GLY A 30 -29.05 -3.71 -2.68
C GLY A 30 -29.14 -4.91 -3.62
N LYS A 31 -28.00 -5.35 -4.16
CA LYS A 31 -27.82 -6.61 -4.89
C LYS A 31 -27.39 -7.78 -4.00
N PHE A 32 -26.74 -7.47 -2.87
CA PHE A 32 -26.16 -8.47 -1.97
C PHE A 32 -26.50 -8.14 -0.52
N CYS A 33 -26.78 -9.17 0.27
CA CYS A 33 -27.11 -9.05 1.70
C CYS A 33 -25.92 -8.57 2.55
N SER A 34 -24.69 -8.76 2.08
CA SER A 34 -23.46 -8.47 2.84
C SER A 34 -22.28 -8.08 1.95
N LYS A 35 -21.23 -7.53 2.57
CA LYS A 35 -19.96 -7.27 1.86
C LYS A 35 -19.31 -8.57 1.38
N SER A 36 -19.36 -9.63 2.18
CA SER A 36 -18.78 -10.94 1.82
C SER A 36 -19.46 -11.55 0.58
N CYS A 37 -20.80 -11.48 0.51
CA CYS A 37 -21.55 -11.96 -0.67
C CYS A 37 -21.18 -11.18 -1.94
N ARG A 38 -21.10 -9.85 -1.86
CA ARG A 38 -20.65 -9.01 -2.99
C ARG A 38 -19.25 -9.40 -3.46
N MET A 39 -18.32 -9.59 -2.51
CA MET A 39 -16.94 -9.96 -2.85
C MET A 39 -16.87 -11.36 -3.47
N SER A 40 -17.66 -12.30 -2.94
CA SER A 40 -17.72 -13.68 -3.45
C SER A 40 -18.24 -13.71 -4.89
N TYR A 41 -19.36 -13.02 -5.15
CA TYR A 41 -19.90 -12.88 -6.50
C TYR A 41 -18.90 -12.24 -7.47
N ARG A 42 -18.26 -11.12 -7.08
CA ARG A 42 -17.24 -10.46 -7.91
C ARG A 42 -16.06 -11.38 -8.20
N ASN A 43 -15.60 -12.17 -7.22
CA ASN A 43 -14.43 -13.00 -7.42
C ASN A 43 -14.74 -14.27 -8.24
N LYS A 44 -15.98 -14.78 -8.15
CA LYS A 44 -16.38 -16.08 -8.73
C LYS A 44 -17.21 -15.98 -10.00
N ILE A 45 -17.88 -14.86 -10.25
CA ILE A 45 -18.80 -14.71 -11.39
C ILE A 45 -18.37 -13.49 -12.21
N ASP A 46 -18.22 -12.33 -11.55
CA ASP A 46 -17.94 -11.05 -12.21
C ASP A 46 -16.49 -10.61 -11.98
N ASN A 47 -15.54 -11.51 -12.26
CA ASN A 47 -14.12 -11.23 -12.10
C ASN A 47 -13.53 -10.70 -13.42
N PRO A 48 -13.17 -9.41 -13.52
CA PRO A 48 -12.62 -8.86 -14.76
C PRO A 48 -11.32 -9.54 -15.20
N ALA A 49 -10.55 -10.12 -14.27
CA ALA A 49 -9.32 -10.83 -14.59
C ALA A 49 -9.54 -12.14 -15.37
N TRP A 50 -10.78 -12.64 -15.42
CA TRP A 50 -11.14 -13.82 -16.21
C TRP A 50 -11.52 -13.49 -17.66
N GLN A 51 -11.75 -12.22 -17.99
CA GLN A 51 -11.94 -11.81 -19.37
C GLN A 51 -10.67 -12.12 -20.18
N SER A 52 -10.84 -12.70 -21.36
CA SER A 52 -9.74 -13.21 -22.19
C SER A 52 -8.68 -12.14 -22.47
N GLU A 53 -9.11 -10.94 -22.84
CA GLU A 53 -8.24 -9.78 -23.09
C GLU A 53 -7.42 -9.40 -21.86
N VAL A 54 -8.08 -9.25 -20.70
CA VAL A 54 -7.42 -8.88 -19.44
C VAL A 54 -6.45 -9.97 -19.00
N ARG A 55 -6.85 -11.24 -19.12
CA ARG A 55 -6.01 -12.39 -18.81
C ARG A 55 -4.76 -12.42 -19.69
N LEU A 56 -4.90 -12.16 -20.99
CA LEU A 56 -3.77 -12.05 -21.92
C LEU A 56 -2.86 -10.89 -21.53
N LYS A 57 -3.42 -9.70 -21.26
CA LYS A 57 -2.64 -8.53 -20.83
C LYS A 57 -1.84 -8.82 -19.55
N ILE A 58 -2.44 -9.50 -18.57
CA ILE A 58 -1.74 -9.93 -17.36
C ILE A 58 -0.63 -10.92 -17.72
N SER A 59 -0.93 -11.93 -18.55
CA SER A 59 0.06 -12.94 -18.96
C SER A 59 1.27 -12.34 -19.69
N VAL A 60 1.04 -11.36 -20.58
CA VAL A 60 2.09 -10.72 -21.38
C VAL A 60 2.97 -9.80 -20.52
N ASN A 61 2.41 -9.17 -19.48
CA ASN A 61 3.11 -8.16 -18.68
C ASN A 61 3.59 -8.66 -17.31
N HIS A 62 3.16 -9.85 -16.87
CA HIS A 62 3.64 -10.45 -15.64
C HIS A 62 5.12 -10.82 -15.78
N ALA A 63 5.99 -10.16 -15.01
CA ALA A 63 7.36 -10.62 -14.86
C ALA A 63 7.35 -12.02 -14.24
N ASP A 64 8.00 -13.00 -14.88
CA ASP A 64 8.08 -14.35 -14.33
C ASP A 64 8.90 -14.35 -13.04
N VAL A 65 8.21 -14.25 -11.91
CA VAL A 65 8.77 -14.32 -10.56
C VAL A 65 8.39 -15.63 -9.88
N SER A 66 8.21 -16.70 -10.65
CA SER A 66 7.87 -18.03 -10.14
C SER A 66 9.13 -18.88 -9.91
N GLY A 67 9.03 -19.88 -9.01
CA GLY A 67 10.13 -20.78 -8.71
C GLY A 67 11.43 -20.04 -8.40
N LYS A 68 12.54 -20.45 -9.03
CA LYS A 68 13.88 -19.84 -8.88
C LYS A 68 13.95 -18.37 -9.31
N ASN A 69 13.04 -17.91 -10.18
CA ASN A 69 12.99 -16.52 -10.64
C ASN A 69 12.34 -15.59 -9.60
N ASN A 70 11.69 -16.13 -8.57
CA ASN A 70 11.25 -15.33 -7.44
C ASN A 70 12.47 -14.79 -6.67
N PRO A 71 12.63 -13.47 -6.47
CA PRO A 71 13.72 -12.90 -5.67
C PRO A 71 13.81 -13.41 -4.22
N MET A 72 12.71 -14.04 -3.75
CA MET A 72 12.57 -14.67 -2.45
C MET A 72 12.76 -16.19 -2.46
N TYR A 73 12.99 -16.82 -3.61
CA TYR A 73 13.18 -18.27 -3.71
C TYR A 73 14.40 -18.71 -2.92
N GLY A 74 14.22 -19.74 -2.08
CA GLY A 74 15.30 -20.32 -1.27
C GLY A 74 15.77 -19.44 -0.10
N LYS A 75 15.34 -18.19 0.00
CA LYS A 75 15.68 -17.29 1.12
C LYS A 75 14.82 -17.62 2.34
N LYS A 76 15.42 -18.27 3.34
CA LYS A 76 14.81 -18.57 4.65
C LYS A 76 15.73 -18.08 5.76
N GLY A 77 15.18 -17.89 6.96
CA GLY A 77 15.95 -17.40 8.11
C GLY A 77 16.68 -16.11 7.75
N SER A 78 17.97 -15.99 8.12
CA SER A 78 18.84 -14.83 7.86
C SER A 78 18.94 -14.34 6.43
N LEU A 79 18.58 -15.18 5.46
CA LEU A 79 18.61 -14.81 4.05
C LEU A 79 17.31 -14.16 3.58
N ALA A 80 16.22 -14.30 4.33
CA ALA A 80 14.98 -13.59 4.02
C ALA A 80 15.15 -12.10 4.38
N PRO A 81 14.80 -11.14 3.48
CA PRO A 81 14.90 -9.71 3.77
C PRO A 81 14.06 -9.24 4.97
N SER A 82 13.18 -10.10 5.49
CA SER A 82 12.37 -9.86 6.68
C SER A 82 12.94 -10.42 7.97
N TYR A 83 14.01 -11.21 7.94
CA TYR A 83 14.59 -11.84 9.12
C TYR A 83 15.64 -10.96 9.76
N ILE A 84 15.49 -10.73 11.06
CA ILE A 84 16.33 -9.80 11.84
C ILE A 84 16.43 -8.47 11.06
N ASP A 85 15.24 -7.88 10.86
CA ASP A 85 14.95 -6.53 10.35
C ASP A 85 14.44 -6.36 8.90
N GLY A 86 13.31 -6.98 8.56
CA GLY A 86 12.42 -6.39 7.55
C GLY A 86 11.01 -6.13 8.05
N ARG A 87 10.92 -5.32 9.11
CA ARG A 87 9.69 -4.79 9.76
C ARG A 87 9.00 -5.71 10.78
N SER A 88 9.73 -6.13 11.81
CA SER A 88 9.13 -6.60 13.05
C SER A 88 9.61 -5.73 14.21
N PHE A 89 8.73 -4.84 14.68
CA PHE A 89 8.78 -4.10 15.95
C PHE A 89 10.07 -3.31 16.32
N ILE A 90 9.97 -1.97 16.23
CA ILE A 90 10.53 -0.99 17.21
C ILE A 90 12.06 -0.99 17.42
N SER A 91 12.87 -0.90 16.37
CA SER A 91 14.26 -0.40 16.48
C SER A 91 14.42 0.98 15.83
N GLY A 92 13.93 1.12 14.58
CA GLY A 92 13.95 2.41 13.86
C GLY A 92 13.10 3.51 14.50
N ASP A 93 12.14 3.16 15.37
CA ASP A 93 11.32 4.15 16.07
C ASP A 93 12.12 4.90 17.16
N VAL A 94 13.11 4.26 17.79
CA VAL A 94 13.92 4.89 18.85
C VAL A 94 14.69 6.08 18.28
N TRP A 95 15.45 5.86 17.22
CA TRP A 95 16.23 6.93 16.57
C TRP A 95 15.35 7.96 15.87
N ARG A 96 14.18 7.54 15.38
CA ARG A 96 13.16 8.47 14.90
C ARG A 96 12.70 9.43 16.01
N ARG A 97 12.37 8.89 17.18
CA ARG A 97 11.94 9.68 18.35
C ARG A 97 13.07 10.61 18.82
N ILE A 98 14.29 10.09 18.92
CA ILE A 98 15.48 10.89 19.31
C ILE A 98 15.71 12.03 18.31
N ALA A 99 15.67 11.76 17.01
CA ALA A 99 15.87 12.79 16.00
C ALA A 99 14.77 13.87 16.04
N LEU A 100 13.50 13.48 16.14
CA LEU A 100 12.37 14.43 16.22
C LEU A 100 12.33 15.23 17.52
N ALA A 101 12.96 14.73 18.59
CA ALA A 101 13.11 15.47 19.85
C ALA A 101 14.26 16.48 19.80
N ASN A 102 15.34 16.18 19.07
CA ASN A 102 16.57 17.00 19.04
C ASN A 102 16.68 17.93 17.82
N LYS A 103 15.78 17.81 16.84
CA LYS A 103 15.81 18.59 15.59
C LYS A 103 14.51 19.36 15.38
N PRO A 104 14.54 20.48 14.63
CA PRO A 104 13.34 21.22 14.32
C PRO A 104 12.35 20.35 13.52
N LYS A 105 11.06 20.46 13.85
CA LYS A 105 9.96 19.73 13.20
C LYS A 105 9.59 20.33 11.85
N ARG A 106 10.60 20.50 10.98
CA ARG A 106 10.46 21.00 9.61
C ARG A 106 11.35 20.18 8.69
N CYS A 107 10.96 20.11 7.43
CA CYS A 107 11.76 19.45 6.41
C CYS A 107 13.07 20.22 6.18
N GLU A 108 14.22 19.59 6.40
CA GLU A 108 15.55 20.18 6.14
C GLU A 108 15.84 20.36 4.64
N VAL A 109 15.06 19.76 3.75
CA VAL A 109 15.23 19.89 2.28
C VAL A 109 14.39 21.02 1.69
N CYS A 110 13.11 21.14 2.09
CA CYS A 110 12.19 22.12 1.48
C CYS A 110 11.66 23.17 2.46
N GLY A 111 12.05 23.12 3.72
CA GLY A 111 11.65 24.09 4.76
C GLY A 111 10.22 23.96 5.27
N LYS A 112 9.36 23.11 4.66
CA LYS A 112 7.96 22.96 5.08
C LYS A 112 7.86 22.43 6.52
N GLU A 113 7.04 23.11 7.30
CA GLU A 113 6.62 22.68 8.63
C GLU A 113 5.51 21.63 8.48
N GLU A 114 5.66 20.50 9.15
CA GLU A 114 4.71 19.39 9.13
C GLU A 114 4.62 18.82 10.55
N GLU A 115 3.42 18.50 11.01
CA GLU A 115 3.22 17.94 12.34
C GLU A 115 3.28 16.40 12.34
N GLY A 116 3.92 15.86 13.38
CA GLY A 116 3.78 14.46 13.77
C GLY A 116 4.32 13.44 12.75
N THR A 117 3.44 12.53 12.33
CA THR A 117 3.78 11.32 11.54
C THR A 117 4.18 11.61 10.09
N ARG A 118 4.03 12.85 9.62
CA ARG A 118 4.31 13.25 8.24
C ARG A 118 5.79 13.54 7.94
N LEU A 119 6.58 13.77 9.00
CA LEU A 119 8.03 13.88 8.90
C LEU A 119 8.68 12.50 8.99
N HIS A 120 9.59 12.20 8.08
CA HIS A 120 10.41 11.01 8.01
C HIS A 120 11.85 11.36 8.44
N ILE A 121 12.59 10.35 8.91
CA ILE A 121 14.03 10.47 9.17
C ILE A 121 14.77 9.76 8.05
N HIS A 122 15.75 10.45 7.47
CA HIS A 122 16.62 9.94 6.41
C HIS A 122 18.06 9.92 6.89
N HIS A 123 18.78 8.83 6.63
CA HIS A 123 20.23 8.74 6.82
C HIS A 123 20.92 9.34 5.59
N LYS A 124 21.65 10.45 5.77
CA LYS A 124 22.32 11.18 4.68
C LYS A 124 23.33 10.31 3.93
N ASP A 125 24.02 9.42 4.64
CA ASP A 125 25.00 8.48 4.08
C ASP A 125 24.38 7.19 3.51
N LYS A 126 23.05 7.06 3.52
CA LYS A 126 22.29 5.85 3.14
C LYS A 126 22.64 4.59 3.96
N ASN A 127 23.48 4.70 5.00
CA ASN A 127 23.84 3.61 5.89
C ASN A 127 22.95 3.64 7.13
N ARG A 128 22.04 2.66 7.22
CA ARG A 128 21.04 2.55 8.29
C ARG A 128 21.63 2.30 9.68
N ASN A 129 22.89 1.86 9.75
CA ASN A 129 23.56 1.59 11.02
C ASN A 129 24.23 2.84 11.61
N ASN A 130 24.43 3.90 10.82
CA ASN A 130 25.03 5.15 11.30
C ASN A 130 23.96 6.07 11.92
N ASN A 131 23.67 5.85 13.20
CA ASN A 131 22.61 6.57 13.91
C ASN A 131 23.07 7.88 14.58
N ASN A 132 24.21 8.45 14.16
CA ASN A 132 24.63 9.74 14.66
C ASN A 132 23.59 10.82 14.29
N LEU A 133 23.20 11.66 15.24
CA LEU A 133 22.23 12.75 15.03
C LEU A 133 22.56 13.64 13.83
N ASN A 134 23.84 13.84 13.50
CA ASN A 134 24.27 14.65 12.36
C ASN A 134 24.01 13.95 11.01
N ASN A 135 24.03 12.62 10.99
CA ASN A 135 23.71 11.79 9.84
C ASN A 135 22.19 11.65 9.63
N LEU A 136 21.40 11.83 10.68
CA LEU A 136 19.93 11.82 10.61
C LEU A 136 19.40 13.18 10.11
N GLN A 137 18.54 13.15 9.10
CA GLN A 137 17.91 14.32 8.50
C GLN A 137 16.38 14.23 8.63
N VAL A 138 15.74 15.29 9.13
CA VAL A 138 14.27 15.38 9.20
C VAL A 138 13.72 15.88 7.87
N VAL A 139 12.86 15.11 7.21
CA VAL A 139 12.34 15.43 5.87
C VAL A 139 10.85 15.07 5.72
N CYS A 140 10.10 15.79 4.89
CA CYS A 140 8.72 15.40 4.59
C CYS A 140 8.67 14.18 3.65
N ALA A 141 7.57 13.42 3.69
CA ALA A 141 7.40 12.21 2.88
C ALA A 141 7.63 12.44 1.37
N ARG A 142 7.27 13.62 0.85
CA ARG A 142 7.53 14.01 -0.54
C ARG A 142 9.03 14.10 -0.83
N CYS A 143 9.79 14.84 -0.02
CA CYS A 143 11.24 15.00 -0.25
C CYS A 143 11.97 13.68 -0.05
N HIS A 144 11.57 12.90 0.97
CA HIS A 144 12.11 11.58 1.22
C HIS A 144 11.98 10.64 0.01
N ASN A 145 10.78 10.55 -0.57
CA ASN A 145 10.50 9.56 -1.61
C ASN A 145 10.78 10.04 -3.04
N ASN A 146 10.88 11.34 -3.28
CA ASN A 146 11.04 11.87 -4.65
C ASN A 146 12.40 12.57 -4.87
N ILE A 147 13.05 13.05 -3.81
CA ILE A 147 14.34 13.76 -3.91
C ILE A 147 15.47 12.86 -3.39
N LEU A 148 15.31 12.33 -2.17
CA LEU A 148 16.36 11.55 -1.50
C LEU A 148 16.39 10.07 -1.92
N HIS A 149 15.23 9.52 -2.28
CA HIS A 149 15.10 8.21 -2.92
C HIS A 149 14.40 8.33 -4.26
N PRO A 150 15.01 8.94 -5.29
CA PRO A 150 14.33 9.19 -6.54
C PRO A 150 13.91 7.87 -7.18
N ARG A 151 12.60 7.67 -7.33
CA ARG A 151 12.03 6.49 -7.98
C ARG A 151 11.56 6.88 -9.36
N ARG A 152 12.31 6.52 -10.39
CA ARG A 152 11.84 6.65 -11.78
C ARG A 152 11.28 5.32 -12.28
N ARG A 153 10.23 5.42 -13.08
CA ARG A 153 9.62 4.28 -13.77
C ARG A 153 9.65 4.52 -15.27
N ASP A 154 9.84 3.47 -16.04
CA ASP A 154 9.71 3.50 -17.50
C ASP A 154 8.24 3.52 -17.94
N SER A 155 8.00 3.55 -19.26
CA SER A 155 6.67 3.54 -19.86
C SER A 155 5.87 2.25 -19.57
N LEU A 156 6.54 1.19 -19.12
CA LEU A 156 5.95 -0.09 -18.73
C LEU A 156 5.77 -0.20 -17.20
N GLY A 157 6.10 0.85 -16.45
CA GLY A 157 5.97 0.92 -14.99
C GLY A 157 7.11 0.25 -14.20
N ARG A 158 8.17 -0.22 -14.86
CA ARG A 158 9.34 -0.86 -14.21
C ARG A 158 10.27 0.20 -13.63
N PHE A 159 10.93 -0.07 -12.51
CA PHE A 159 11.91 0.86 -11.95
C PHE A 159 13.13 0.96 -12.86
N ILE A 160 13.60 2.19 -13.12
CA ILE A 160 14.82 2.43 -13.88
C ILE A 160 16.01 2.22 -12.93
N GLU A 161 16.89 1.26 -13.26
CA GLU A 161 18.12 1.00 -12.52
C GLU A 161 19.07 2.22 -12.58
N GLY A 162 19.80 2.48 -11.49
CA GLY A 162 20.80 3.56 -11.43
C GLY A 162 20.28 4.95 -11.07
N VAL A 163 19.00 5.10 -10.72
CA VAL A 163 18.42 6.38 -10.26
C VAL A 163 18.33 6.47 -8.72
N VAL A 164 19.02 5.58 -7.99
CA VAL A 164 18.93 5.43 -6.51
C VAL A 164 20.09 6.06 -5.77
#